data_AF-A0A932S9U9-F1
#
_entry.id   AF-A0A932S9U9-F1
#
_cell.length_a   1.000
_cell.length_b   1.000
_cell.length_c   1.000
_cell.angle_alpha   90.00
_cell.angle_beta   90.00
_cell.angle_gamma   90.00
#
_symmetry.space_group_name_H-M   'P 1'
#
loop_
_entity.id
_entity.type
_entity.pdbx_description
1 polymer ?
#
loop_
_entity_poly.entity_id
_entity_poly.type
_entity_poly.pdbx_seq_one_letter_code
_entity_poly.pdbx_strand_id
1 'polypeptide(L)'
;VDIWLEGSLETWRPIHKRAADLGIKIAIENIFEDDPEHLRLLAREMDSDNFGICFDTGHFNLFSKLPLVKWLEIIRPYIADTVNYFV
;
A
#
# COMPACT_ATOMS: atom_id res chain seq x y z
N VAL A 1 -18.31 2.30 4.39
CA VAL A 1 -16.87 2.44 4.03
C VAL A 1 -16.17 2.96 5.26
N ASP A 2 -14.98 2.46 5.58
CA ASP A 2 -14.18 2.93 6.72
C ASP A 2 -13.79 4.40 6.51
N ILE A 3 -13.84 5.23 7.56
CA ILE A 3 -13.48 6.67 7.54
C ILE A 3 -12.05 6.85 7.00
N TRP A 4 -11.14 5.94 7.35
CA TRP A 4 -9.76 5.99 6.85
C TRP A 4 -9.70 5.81 5.34
N LEU A 5 -10.48 4.85 4.80
CA LEU A 5 -10.48 4.56 3.36
C LEU A 5 -11.13 5.69 2.57
N GLU A 6 -12.23 6.26 3.07
CA GLU A 6 -12.90 7.41 2.45
C GLU A 6 -11.95 8.61 2.33
N GLY A 7 -11.33 9.03 3.44
CA GLY A 7 -10.37 10.13 3.43
C GLY A 7 -9.11 9.83 2.59
N SER A 8 -8.67 8.58 2.57
CA SER A 8 -7.57 8.15 1.71
C SER A 8 -7.94 8.28 0.23
N LEU A 9 -9.13 7.87 -0.18
CA LEU A 9 -9.56 7.99 -1.58
C LEU A 9 -9.74 9.45 -2.00
N GLU A 10 -10.28 10.30 -1.13
CA GLU A 10 -10.35 11.75 -1.39
C GLU A 10 -8.97 12.37 -1.61
N THR A 11 -7.98 11.92 -0.85
CA THR A 11 -6.58 12.39 -0.94
C THR A 11 -5.88 11.85 -2.18
N TRP A 12 -5.90 10.53 -2.37
CA TRP A 12 -5.02 9.85 -3.33
C TRP A 12 -5.53 9.90 -4.76
N ARG A 13 -6.85 9.93 -5.01
CA ARG A 13 -7.41 10.00 -6.37
C ARG A 13 -6.91 11.19 -7.19
N PRO A 14 -6.97 12.45 -6.70
CA PRO A 14 -6.46 13.58 -7.47
C PRO A 14 -4.92 13.52 -7.66
N ILE A 15 -4.18 13.04 -6.66
CA ILE A 15 -2.71 12.91 -6.73
C ILE A 15 -2.31 11.85 -7.75
N HIS A 16 -2.97 10.69 -7.72
CA HIS A 16 -2.78 9.59 -8.67
C HIS A 16 -3.00 10.03 -10.11
N LYS A 17 -4.10 10.75 -10.38
CA LYS A 17 -4.36 11.29 -11.71
C LYS A 17 -3.21 12.18 -12.18
N ARG A 18 -2.74 13.08 -11.32
CA ARG A 18 -1.63 13.98 -11.65
C ARG A 18 -0.32 13.21 -11.87
N ALA A 19 -0.04 12.19 -11.06
CA ALA A 19 1.14 11.35 -11.20
C ALA A 19 1.10 10.56 -12.52
N ALA A 20 -0.07 10.06 -12.90
CA ALA A 20 -0.27 9.37 -14.18
C ALA A 20 0.02 10.29 -15.38
N ASP A 21 -0.48 11.54 -15.35
CA ASP A 21 -0.19 12.54 -16.40
C ASP A 21 1.32 12.85 -16.55
N LEU A 22 2.11 12.59 -15.50
CA LEU A 22 3.55 12.80 -15.45
C LEU A 22 4.36 11.51 -15.69
N GLY A 23 3.70 10.36 -15.86
CA GLY A 23 4.37 9.06 -15.96
C GLY A 23 5.05 8.60 -14.66
N ILE A 24 4.58 9.08 -13.50
CA ILE A 24 5.14 8.78 -12.18
C ILE A 24 4.26 7.75 -11.46
N LYS A 25 4.88 6.67 -10.98
CA LYS A 25 4.23 5.66 -10.13
C LYS A 25 4.20 6.07 -8.67
N ILE A 26 3.09 5.76 -8.00
CA ILE A 26 2.92 5.93 -6.55
C ILE A 26 2.97 4.56 -5.89
N ALA A 27 3.78 4.41 -4.85
CA ALA A 27 3.81 3.23 -3.99
C ALA A 27 3.57 3.67 -2.54
N ILE A 28 2.50 3.18 -1.92
CA ILE A 28 2.14 3.50 -0.53
C ILE A 28 2.87 2.55 0.42
N GLU A 29 3.70 3.10 1.30
CA GLU A 29 4.50 2.31 2.24
C GLU A 29 3.69 1.88 3.47
N ASN A 30 3.87 0.63 3.92
CA ASN A 30 3.42 0.22 5.24
C ASN A 30 4.35 0.79 6.32
N ILE A 31 3.79 1.47 7.31
CA ILE A 31 4.52 2.12 8.41
C ILE A 31 4.11 1.54 9.76
N PHE A 32 2.81 1.47 10.06
CA PHE A 32 2.28 1.11 11.38
C PHE A 32 1.19 0.03 11.32
N GLU A 33 0.96 -0.53 10.14
CA GLU A 33 -0.06 -1.54 9.89
C GLU A 33 0.22 -2.82 10.67
N ASP A 34 -0.72 -3.21 11.53
CA ASP A 34 -0.68 -4.51 12.19
C ASP A 34 -1.22 -5.63 11.27
N ASP A 35 -2.08 -5.29 10.32
CA ASP A 35 -2.55 -6.13 9.21
C ASP A 35 -2.63 -5.36 7.86
N PRO A 36 -2.61 -6.06 6.71
CA PRO A 36 -2.52 -5.43 5.39
C PRO A 36 -3.85 -4.91 4.79
N GLU A 37 -4.98 -5.08 5.46
CA GLU A 37 -6.29 -4.99 4.80
C GLU A 37 -6.61 -3.58 4.28
N HIS A 38 -6.25 -2.55 5.04
CA HIS A 38 -6.41 -1.15 4.62
C HIS A 38 -5.61 -0.81 3.36
N LEU A 39 -4.35 -1.25 3.30
CA LEU A 39 -3.51 -1.06 2.12
C LEU A 39 -4.06 -1.84 0.92
N ARG A 40 -4.52 -3.07 1.13
CA ARG A 40 -5.17 -3.89 0.09
C ARG A 40 -6.41 -3.18 -0.45
N LEU A 41 -7.28 -2.67 0.43
CA LEU A 41 -8.50 -1.96 0.04
C LEU A 41 -8.17 -0.71 -0.75
N LEU A 42 -7.23 0.13 -0.28
CA LEU A 42 -6.82 1.32 -1.00
C LEU A 42 -6.29 0.98 -2.40
N ALA A 43 -5.35 0.05 -2.51
CA ALA A 43 -4.78 -0.34 -3.79
C ALA A 43 -5.84 -0.92 -4.74
N ARG A 44 -6.78 -1.73 -4.23
CA ARG A 44 -7.91 -2.25 -5.01
C ARG A 44 -8.84 -1.15 -5.51
N GLU A 45 -9.18 -0.18 -4.67
CA GLU A 45 -10.08 0.93 -5.06
C GLU A 45 -9.42 1.91 -6.04
N MET A 46 -8.09 1.99 -6.03
CA MET A 46 -7.33 2.78 -7.00
C MET A 46 -7.24 2.10 -8.37
N ASP A 47 -7.27 0.75 -8.42
CA ASP A 47 -7.38 -0.09 -9.62
C ASP A 47 -6.53 0.41 -10.82
N SER A 48 -5.22 0.55 -10.60
CA SER A 48 -4.34 1.17 -11.59
C SER A 48 -2.90 0.67 -11.49
N ASP A 49 -2.27 0.38 -12.63
CA ASP A 49 -0.85 0.01 -12.74
C ASP A 49 0.13 1.10 -12.27
N ASN A 50 -0.35 2.34 -12.12
CA ASN A 50 0.41 3.49 -11.64
C ASN A 50 0.32 3.70 -10.11
N PHE A 51 -0.37 2.82 -9.38
CA PHE A 51 -0.58 2.93 -7.95
C PHE A 51 -0.47 1.56 -7.29
N GLY A 52 0.37 1.43 -6.27
CA GLY A 52 0.53 0.17 -5.55
C GLY A 52 1.07 0.36 -4.14
N ILE A 53 1.63 -0.71 -3.59
CA ILE A 53 2.15 -0.78 -2.23
C ILE A 53 3.67 -0.86 -2.28
N CYS A 54 4.35 -0.05 -1.47
CA CYS A 54 5.74 -0.24 -1.11
C CYS A 54 5.79 -1.12 0.14
N PHE A 55 6.27 -2.36 0.02
CA PHE A 55 6.33 -3.26 1.16
C PHE A 55 7.67 -3.11 1.90
N ASP A 56 7.65 -2.46 3.05
CA ASP A 56 8.78 -2.35 3.96
C ASP A 56 8.80 -3.53 4.95
N THR A 57 9.86 -4.33 4.87
CA THR A 57 10.02 -5.51 5.73
C THR A 57 10.39 -5.18 7.17
N GLY A 58 11.04 -4.04 7.41
CA GLY A 58 11.38 -3.55 8.74
C GLY A 58 10.14 -3.14 9.53
N HIS A 59 9.29 -2.30 8.95
CA HIS A 59 8.01 -1.92 9.55
C HIS A 59 7.09 -3.14 9.74
N PHE A 60 7.04 -4.05 8.76
CA PHE A 60 6.32 -5.31 8.92
C PHE A 60 6.79 -6.09 10.16
N ASN A 61 8.11 -6.27 10.35
CA ASN A 61 8.67 -6.98 11.50
C ASN A 61 8.41 -6.28 12.83
N LEU A 62 8.29 -4.94 12.84
CA LEU A 62 8.05 -4.16 14.06
C LEU A 62 6.58 -4.15 14.50
N PHE A 63 5.64 -4.06 13.55
CA PHE A 63 4.25 -3.75 13.86
C PHE A 63 3.26 -4.88 13.56
N SER A 64 3.59 -5.81 12.67
CA SER A 64 2.60 -6.79 12.24
C SER A 64 2.21 -7.78 13.33
N LYS A 65 0.90 -8.08 13.38
CA LYS A 65 0.31 -9.17 14.17
C LYS A 65 0.05 -10.43 13.35
N LEU A 66 0.31 -10.40 12.04
CA LEU A 66 0.10 -11.52 11.11
C LEU A 66 1.43 -12.04 10.56
N PRO A 67 1.53 -13.35 10.26
CA PRO A 67 2.72 -13.89 9.62
C PRO A 67 2.89 -13.35 8.19
N LEU A 68 4.14 -13.25 7.73
CA LEU A 68 4.47 -12.72 6.40
C LEU A 68 3.72 -13.41 5.26
N VAL A 69 3.53 -14.73 5.36
CA VAL A 69 2.78 -15.50 4.35
C VAL A 69 1.37 -14.94 4.18
N LYS A 70 0.69 -14.57 5.28
CA LYS A 70 -0.65 -13.97 5.22
C LYS A 70 -0.64 -12.58 4.60
N TRP A 71 0.39 -11.78 4.88
CA TRP A 71 0.60 -10.51 4.18
C TRP A 71 0.72 -10.70 2.68
N LEU A 72 1.64 -11.55 2.25
CA LEU A 72 1.91 -11.75 0.84
C LEU A 72 0.71 -12.37 0.10
N GLU A 73 -0.06 -13.26 0.73
CA GLU A 73 -1.33 -13.76 0.16
C GLU A 73 -2.32 -12.62 -0.17
N ILE A 74 -2.31 -11.55 0.62
CA ILE A 74 -3.26 -10.43 0.52
C ILE A 74 -2.74 -9.35 -0.42
N ILE A 75 -1.50 -8.89 -0.24
CA ILE A 75 -0.99 -7.69 -0.92
C ILE A 75 -0.14 -7.95 -2.15
N ARG A 76 0.32 -9.19 -2.37
CA ARG A 76 1.21 -9.50 -3.52
C ARG A 76 0.72 -8.95 -4.87
N PRO A 77 -0.58 -8.99 -5.21
CA PRO A 77 -1.05 -8.44 -6.49
C PRO A 77 -0.82 -6.92 -6.64
N TYR A 78 -0.61 -6.21 -5.53
CA TYR A 78 -0.52 -4.76 -5.45
C TYR A 78 0.88 -4.25 -5.12
N ILE A 79 1.88 -5.12 -4.89
CA ILE A 79 3.24 -4.70 -4.56
C ILE A 79 3.87 -4.04 -5.80
N ALA A 80 4.23 -2.76 -5.65
CA ALA A 80 4.93 -1.98 -6.65
C ALA A 80 6.43 -1.86 -6.36
N ASP A 81 6.82 -1.86 -5.09
CA ASP A 81 8.22 -1.80 -4.65
C ASP A 81 8.40 -2.46 -3.28
N THR A 82 9.63 -2.70 -2.87
CA THR A 82 9.97 -3.24 -1.55
C THR A 82 11.17 -2.51 -0.95
N VAL A 83 11.09 -2.17 0.33
CA VAL A 83 12.23 -1.60 1.08
C VAL A 83 12.69 -2.62 2.11
N ASN A 84 14.00 -2.83 2.15
CA ASN A 84 14.64 -3.69 3.14
C ASN A 84 15.80 -2.94 3.79
N TYR A 85 15.60 -2.49 5.02
CA TYR A 85 16.71 -2.11 5.89
C TYR A 85 17.26 -3.40 6.47
N PHE A 86 18.45 -3.81 6.04
CA PHE A 86 19.14 -5.00 6.55
C PHE A 86 18.96 -5.16 8.08
N VAL A 87 18.08 -6.08 8.47
CA VAL A 87 18.00 -6.70 9.80
C VAL A 87 18.80 -8.01 9.78
#